data_AF-A0A366E6S6-F1
#
_entry.id   AF-A0A366E6S6-F1
#
_cell.length_a   1.000
_cell.length_b   1.000
_cell.length_c   1.000
_cell.angle_alpha   90.00
_cell.angle_beta   90.00
_cell.angle_gamma   90.00
#
_symmetry.space_group_name_H-M   'P 1'
#
loop_
_entity.id
_entity.type
_entity.pdbx_description
1 polymer ?
#
loop_
_entity_poly.entity_id
_entity_poly.type
_entity_poly.pdbx_seq_one_letter_code
_entity_poly.pdbx_strand_id
1 'polypeptide(L)' 'MKYVYWVLISLLILWEANALQDIYEFSAIWQYAASIILIGYFAYLLRINISLKSIRLAKN' A
#
# COMPACT_ATOMS: atom_id res chain seq x y z
N MET A 1 10.83 14.07 -2.37
CA MET A 1 10.70 13.67 -0.95
C MET A 1 9.43 12.87 -0.65
N LYS A 2 8.22 13.38 -0.91
CA LYS A 2 6.95 12.66 -0.62
C LYS A 2 6.88 11.20 -1.12
N TYR A 3 7.42 10.93 -2.31
CA TYR A 3 7.48 9.57 -2.87
C TYR A 3 8.46 8.66 -2.11
N VAL A 4 9.58 9.19 -1.62
CA VAL A 4 10.54 8.45 -0.80
C VAL A 4 9.90 8.08 0.54
N TYR A 5 9.24 9.04 1.20
CA TYR A 5 8.48 8.77 2.42
C TYR A 5 7.39 7.73 2.19
N TRP A 6 6.69 7.82 1.07
CA TRP A 6 5.67 6.84 0.72
C TRP A 6 6.23 5.43 0.53
N VAL A 7 7.38 5.28 -0.14
CA VAL A 7 8.06 3.99 -0.28
C VAL A 7 8.50 3.45 1.08
N LEU A 8 9.11 4.28 1.93
CA LEU A 8 9.55 3.87 3.27
C LEU A 8 8.38 3.44 4.15
N ILE A 9 7.27 4.19 4.14
CA ILE A 9 6.04 3.84 4.86
C ILE A 9 5.45 2.54 4.31
N SER A 10 5.45 2.34 2.99
CA SER A 10 4.94 1.13 2.38
C SER A 10 5.76 -0.11 2.76
N LEU A 11 7.09 0.01 2.76
CA LEU A 11 7.99 -1.06 3.23
C LEU A 11 7.74 -1.39 4.70
N LEU A 12 7.58 -0.38 5.54
CA LEU A 12 7.31 -0.56 6.97
C LEU A 12 5.96 -1.25 7.20
N ILE A 13 4.90 -0.83 6.50
CA ILE A 13 3.57 -1.46 6.60
C ILE A 13 3.63 -2.94 6.23
N LEU A 14 4.29 -3.28 5.11
CA LEU A 14 4.38 -4.66 4.65
C LEU A 14 5.20 -5.53 5.61
N TRP A 15 6.31 -4.99 6.13
CA TRP A 15 7.14 -5.69 7.10
C TRP A 15 6.37 -5.98 8.40
N GLU A 16 5.76 -4.97 8.99
CA GLU A 16 4.98 -5.12 10.23
C GLU A 16 3.76 -6.03 10.03
N ALA A 17 3.06 -5.89 8.90
CA ALA A 17 1.92 -6.74 8.59
C ALA A 17 2.33 -8.21 8.47
N ASN A 18 3.49 -8.49 7.89
CA ASN A 18 4.02 -9.86 7.79
C ASN A 18 4.41 -10.42 9.17
N ALA A 19 5.09 -9.62 10.00
CA ALA A 19 5.44 -10.01 11.36
C ALA A 19 4.17 -10.31 12.20
N LEU A 20 3.13 -9.47 12.06
CA LEU A 20 1.85 -9.70 12.73
C LEU A 20 1.13 -10.93 12.19
N GLN A 21 1.18 -11.19 10.89
CA GLN A 21 0.60 -12.40 10.29
C GLN A 21 1.26 -13.66 10.86
N ASP A 22 2.58 -13.67 10.98
CA ASP A 22 3.33 -14.80 11.52
C ASP A 22 3.00 -15.06 13.00
N ILE A 23 2.65 -14.01 13.77
CA ILE A 23 2.30 -14.13 15.20
C ILE A 23 0.83 -14.55 15.41
N TYR A 24 -0.08 -13.95 14.66
CA TYR A 24 -1.53 -14.07 14.89
C TYR A 24 -2.23 -14.99 13.89
N GLU A 25 -1.51 -15.52 12.89
CA GLU A 25 -1.96 -16.48 11.90
C GLU A 25 -3.27 -16.09 11.16
N PHE A 26 -3.55 -14.79 11.02
CA PHE A 26 -4.72 -14.34 10.28
C PHE A 26 -4.55 -14.53 8.77
N SER A 27 -5.69 -14.50 8.05
CA SER A 27 -5.70 -14.72 6.61
C SER A 27 -4.84 -13.69 5.86
N ALA A 28 -3.93 -14.19 5.02
CA ALA A 28 -3.11 -13.39 4.13
C ALA A 28 -3.94 -12.47 3.21
N ILE A 29 -5.16 -12.90 2.82
CA ILE A 29 -6.05 -12.08 1.98
C ILE A 29 -6.45 -10.79 2.71
N TRP A 30 -6.83 -10.90 3.99
CA TRP A 30 -7.22 -9.74 4.80
C TRP A 30 -6.03 -8.84 5.10
N GLN A 31 -4.84 -9.41 5.30
CA GLN A 31 -3.60 -8.66 5.45
C GLN A 31 -3.28 -7.81 4.22
N TYR A 32 -3.33 -8.41 3.02
CA TYR A 32 -3.05 -7.69 1.79
C TYR A 32 -4.08 -6.60 1.53
N ALA A 33 -5.37 -6.88 1.77
CA ALA A 33 -6.42 -5.88 1.67
C ALA A 33 -6.16 -4.69 2.60
N ALA A 34 -5.85 -4.94 3.88
CA ALA A 34 -5.53 -3.90 4.85
C ALA A 34 -4.28 -3.11 4.46
N SER A 35 -3.23 -3.80 4.01
CA SER A 35 -1.96 -3.19 3.59
C SER A 35 -2.16 -2.25 2.38
N ILE A 36 -2.92 -2.67 1.37
CA ILE A 36 -3.23 -1.84 0.19
C ILE A 36 -4.02 -0.59 0.60
N ILE A 37 -5.01 -0.73 1.49
CA ILE A 37 -5.81 0.40 1.99
C ILE A 37 -4.91 1.39 2.74
N LEU A 38 -4.04 0.92 3.63
CA LEU A 38 -3.10 1.74 4.39
C LEU A 38 -2.10 2.47 3.47
N ILE A 39 -1.48 1.77 2.53
CA ILE A 39 -0.54 2.35 1.56
C ILE A 39 -1.24 3.44 0.73
N GLY A 40 -2.46 3.18 0.26
CA GLY A 40 -3.27 4.15 -0.47
C GLY A 40 -3.65 5.37 0.37
N TYR A 41 -4.03 5.15 1.64
CA TYR A 41 -4.35 6.22 2.59
C TYR A 41 -3.15 7.14 2.84
N PHE A 42 -1.96 6.59 3.04
CA PHE A 42 -0.75 7.40 3.19
C PHE A 42 -0.36 8.11 1.90
N ALA A 43 -0.59 7.51 0.73
CA ALA A 43 -0.39 8.20 -0.54
C ALA A 43 -1.30 9.44 -0.66
N TYR A 44 -2.56 9.31 -0.23
CA TYR A 44 -3.52 10.41 -0.17
C TYR A 44 -3.07 11.50 0.81
N LEU A 45 -2.67 11.14 2.04
CA LEU A 45 -2.15 12.10 3.04
C LEU A 45 -0.93 12.86 2.53
N LEU A 46 -0.02 12.18 1.83
CA LEU A 46 1.16 12.78 1.22
C LEU A 46 0.87 13.58 -0.05
N ARG A 47 -0.42 13.71 -0.44
CA ARG A 47 -0.87 14.40 -1.66
C ARG A 47 -0.12 13.88 -2.90
N ILE A 48 0.03 12.56 -2.98
CA ILE A 48 0.56 11.90 -4.16
C ILE A 48 -0.57 11.86 -5.19
N ASN A 49 -0.32 12.46 -6.35
CA ASN A 49 -1.26 12.39 -7.47
C ASN A 49 -1.11 11.02 -8.13
N ILE A 50 -1.94 10.06 -7.68
CA ILE A 50 -2.08 8.76 -8.33
C ILE A 50 -3.07 8.97 -9.48
N SER A 51 -2.55 9.43 -10.63
CA SER A 51 -3.34 9.56 -11.84
C SER A 51 -3.72 8.15 -12.34
N LEU A 52 -4.94 7.71 -12.02
CA LEU A 52 -5.54 6.46 -12.53
C LEU A 52 -5.75 6.45 -14.06
N LYS A 53 -5.45 7.57 -14.73
CA LYS A 53 -5.68 7.78 -16.17
C LYS A 53 -4.85 6.84 -17.05
N SER A 54 -3.73 6.31 -16.55
CA SER A 54 -2.84 5.42 -17.31
C SER A 54 -3.39 4.01 -17.52
N ILE A 55 -4.38 3.55 -16.74
CA ILE A 55 -4.90 2.17 -16.84
C ILE A 55 -5.87 2.02 -18.02
N ARG A 56 -6.40 3.12 -18.57
CA ARG A 56 -7.38 3.11 -19.67
C ARG A 56 -6.75 3.01 -21.07
N LEU A 57 -5.44 3.24 -21.24
CA LEU A 57 -4.79 3.29 -22.55
C LEU A 57 -4.21 1.96 -23.06
N ALA A 58 -4.24 0.89 -22.26
CA ALA A 58 -3.80 -0.44 -22.70
C ALA A 58 -4.92 -1.28 -23.35
N LYS A 59 -6.07 -0.66 -23.67
CA LYS A 59 -7.24 -1.33 -24.29
C LYS A 59 -7.75 -0.53 -25.50
N ASN A 60 -6.87 -0.25 -26.45
CA ASN A 60 -7.26 0.18 -27.79
C ASN A 60 -6.39 -0.51 -28.83
#